data_AF-A0A6H1ZPD3-F1
#
_entry.id   AF-A0A6H1ZPD3-F1
#
_cell.length_a   1.000
_cell.length_b   1.000
_cell.length_c   1.000
_cell.angle_alpha   90.00
_cell.angle_beta   90.00
_cell.angle_gamma   90.00
#
_symmetry.space_group_name_H-M   'P 1'
#
loop_
_entity.id
_entity.type
_entity.pdbx_description
1 polymer ?
#
loop_
_entity_poly.entity_id
_entity_poly.type
_entity_poly.pdbx_seq_one_letter_code
_entity_poly.pdbx_strand_id
1 'polypeptide(L)'
;MIMNRNDLLIRLQNRTHLSAERMFLSDKDYYCPTYQQVKDLLVKTNFERYKYKSEVFDCDDFARILSAFVIQCGYDMGWPQPWAFGVVFGYFPDLKGHHARNFCYTSDKELILPEPQNDILYLHSVDCSYSVLFC
;
A
#
# COMPACT_ATOMS: atom_id res chain seq x y z
N MET A 1 13.12 3.60 -8.08
CA MET A 1 13.69 2.45 -8.84
C MET A 1 12.55 1.82 -9.63
N ILE A 2 12.72 1.46 -10.91
CA ILE A 2 11.66 0.75 -11.65
C ILE A 2 11.83 -0.75 -11.50
N MET A 3 10.72 -1.47 -11.32
CA MET A 3 10.68 -2.91 -11.16
C MET A 3 9.55 -3.51 -12.00
N ASN A 4 9.84 -4.54 -12.79
CA ASN A 4 8.80 -5.24 -13.53
C ASN A 4 7.92 -6.07 -12.59
N ARG A 5 6.71 -6.39 -13.06
CA ARG A 5 5.69 -7.12 -12.31
C ARG A 5 6.17 -8.44 -11.73
N ASN A 6 6.94 -9.22 -12.49
CA ASN A 6 7.38 -10.55 -12.06
C ASN A 6 8.42 -10.45 -10.93
N ASP A 7 9.36 -9.52 -11.05
CA ASP A 7 10.37 -9.27 -10.01
C ASP A 7 9.72 -8.73 -8.73
N LEU A 8 8.73 -7.85 -8.87
CA LEU A 8 7.97 -7.33 -7.73
C LEU A 8 7.19 -8.46 -7.04
N LEU A 9 6.47 -9.28 -7.82
CA LEU A 9 5.73 -10.43 -7.31
C LEU A 9 6.65 -11.37 -6.50
N ILE A 10 7.79 -11.77 -7.07
CA ILE A 10 8.76 -12.66 -6.39
C ILE A 10 9.22 -12.05 -5.06
N ARG A 11 9.56 -10.76 -5.04
CA ARG A 11 10.02 -10.07 -3.82
C ARG A 11 8.94 -10.02 -2.74
N LEU A 12 7.71 -9.77 -3.13
CA LEU A 12 6.59 -9.73 -2.20
C LEU A 12 6.28 -11.12 -1.66
N GLN A 13 6.28 -12.14 -2.51
CA GLN A 13 6.09 -13.53 -2.07
C GLN A 13 7.17 -13.93 -1.06
N ASN A 14 8.43 -13.57 -1.32
CA ASN A 14 9.52 -13.83 -0.39
C ASN A 14 9.39 -13.08 0.94
N ARG A 15 8.78 -11.88 0.93
CA ARG A 15 8.65 -11.03 2.14
C ARG A 15 7.39 -11.31 2.95
N THR A 16 6.32 -11.77 2.30
CA THR A 16 4.99 -11.97 2.91
C THR A 16 4.59 -13.43 3.04
N HIS A 17 5.31 -14.34 2.36
CA HIS A 17 4.97 -15.76 2.24
C HIS A 17 3.58 -16.04 1.64
N LEU A 18 2.97 -15.06 0.98
CA LEU A 18 1.70 -15.24 0.30
C LEU A 18 1.88 -15.91 -1.07
N SER A 19 0.90 -16.71 -1.46
CA SER A 19 0.82 -17.26 -2.82
C SER A 19 0.49 -16.16 -3.84
N ALA A 20 0.87 -16.39 -5.10
CA ALA A 20 0.57 -15.45 -6.20
C ALA A 20 -0.94 -15.22 -6.38
N GLU A 21 -1.77 -16.21 -6.05
CA GLU A 21 -3.25 -16.11 -6.10
C GLU A 21 -3.83 -15.08 -5.12
N ARG A 22 -3.04 -14.65 -4.13
CA ARG A 22 -3.40 -13.60 -3.17
C ARG A 22 -2.78 -12.25 -3.51
N MET A 23 -2.12 -12.13 -4.67
CA MET A 23 -1.44 -10.92 -5.11
C MET A 23 -1.91 -10.53 -6.50
N PHE A 24 -2.63 -9.42 -6.58
CA PHE A 24 -3.12 -8.89 -7.84
C PHE A 24 -2.27 -7.68 -8.23
N LEU A 25 -1.51 -7.79 -9.32
CA LEU A 25 -0.68 -6.71 -9.88
C LEU A 25 -1.25 -6.31 -11.25
N SER A 26 -1.82 -5.10 -11.31
CA SER A 26 -2.47 -4.48 -12.48
C SER A 26 -1.54 -4.17 -13.66
N ASP A 27 -0.30 -3.78 -13.39
CA ASP A 27 0.59 -3.15 -14.35
C ASP A 27 1.84 -3.98 -14.65
N LYS A 28 2.51 -3.65 -15.76
CA LYS A 28 3.73 -4.34 -16.20
C LYS A 28 4.96 -3.93 -15.41
N ASP A 29 5.06 -2.65 -15.06
CA ASP A 29 6.21 -2.04 -14.40
C ASP A 29 5.73 -1.08 -13.32
N TYR A 30 6.47 -1.03 -12.22
CA TYR A 30 6.16 -0.23 -11.06
C TYR A 30 7.36 0.61 -10.63
N TYR A 31 7.12 1.85 -10.25
CA TYR A 31 8.08 2.68 -9.54
C TYR A 31 8.07 2.32 -8.05
N CYS A 32 9.19 1.83 -7.52
CA CYS A 32 9.40 1.69 -6.09
C CYS A 32 9.88 3.04 -5.52
N PRO A 33 9.02 3.77 -4.76
CA PRO A 33 9.39 5.04 -4.15
C PRO A 33 10.32 4.85 -2.95
N THR A 34 11.03 5.90 -2.55
CA THR A 34 11.76 5.93 -1.28
C THR A 34 10.78 6.01 -0.11
N TYR A 35 11.21 5.59 1.07
CA TYR A 35 10.42 5.79 2.29
C TYR A 35 9.99 7.25 2.48
N GLN A 36 10.91 8.19 2.23
CA GLN A 36 10.63 9.62 2.36
C GLN A 36 9.57 10.10 1.37
N GLN A 37 9.57 9.62 0.12
CA GLN A 37 8.53 9.96 -0.86
C GLN A 37 7.14 9.51 -0.41
N VAL A 38 7.04 8.32 0.20
CA VAL A 38 5.76 7.83 0.74
C VAL A 38 5.30 8.68 1.93
N LYS A 39 6.23 9.03 2.82
CA LYS A 39 5.95 9.90 3.97
C LYS A 39 5.48 11.29 3.53
N ASP A 40 6.16 11.90 2.57
CA ASP A 40 5.80 13.21 2.03
C ASP A 40 4.44 13.17 1.30
N LEU A 41 4.09 12.04 0.69
CA LEU A 41 2.80 11.86 0.05
C LEU A 41 1.67 11.78 1.07
N LEU A 42 1.82 11.03 2.18
CA LEU A 42 0.81 10.93 3.23
C LEU A 42 0.43 12.30 3.79
N VAL A 43 1.41 13.15 4.08
CA VAL A 43 1.18 14.52 4.59
C VAL A 43 0.32 15.37 3.65
N LYS A 44 0.35 15.10 2.33
CA LYS A 44 -0.44 15.85 1.34
C LYS A 44 -1.89 15.40 1.23
N THR A 45 -2.23 14.23 1.76
CA THR A 45 -3.57 13.64 1.64
C THR A 45 -4.63 14.42 2.41
N ASN A 46 -4.23 15.11 3.50
CA ASN A 46 -5.12 15.79 4.44
C ASN A 46 -6.24 14.85 4.92
N PHE A 47 -5.87 13.63 5.32
CA PHE A 47 -6.83 12.61 5.76
C PHE A 47 -7.38 12.84 7.16
N GLU A 48 -6.74 13.71 7.94
CA GLU A 48 -7.24 14.21 9.23
C GLU A 48 -8.63 14.87 9.13
N ARG A 49 -9.06 15.28 7.93
CA ARG A 49 -10.40 15.83 7.69
C ARG A 49 -11.50 14.76 7.74
N TYR A 50 -11.16 13.50 7.50
CA TYR A 50 -12.11 12.40 7.51
C TYR A 50 -12.26 11.83 8.92
N LYS A 51 -13.47 11.43 9.27
CA LYS A 51 -13.76 10.77 10.56
C LYS A 51 -14.22 9.37 10.29
N TYR A 52 -13.63 8.43 11.03
CA TYR A 52 -14.06 7.04 11.03
C TYR A 52 -15.55 6.92 11.34
N LYS A 53 -16.25 6.15 10.53
CA LYS A 53 -17.64 5.75 10.76
C LYS A 53 -17.81 4.30 10.32
N SER A 54 -18.04 3.40 11.28
CA SER A 54 -18.21 1.97 11.03
C SER A 54 -19.14 1.70 9.85
N GLU A 55 -18.68 0.87 8.89
CA GLU A 55 -19.42 0.41 7.70
C GLU A 55 -19.84 1.52 6.72
N VAL A 56 -19.40 2.76 6.92
CA VAL A 56 -19.76 3.92 6.08
C VAL A 56 -18.53 4.67 5.58
N PHE A 57 -17.52 4.77 6.44
CA PHE A 57 -16.23 5.36 6.15
C PHE A 57 -15.22 4.75 7.12
N ASP A 58 -14.86 3.50 6.86
CA ASP A 58 -13.99 2.71 7.74
C ASP A 58 -12.66 2.34 7.06
N CYS A 59 -11.93 1.39 7.63
CA CYS A 59 -10.57 1.06 7.23
C CYS A 59 -10.39 0.86 5.73
N ASP A 60 -11.34 0.22 5.04
CA ASP A 60 -11.19 -0.05 3.62
C ASP A 60 -11.42 1.19 2.76
N ASP A 61 -12.36 2.06 3.16
CA ASP A 61 -12.58 3.36 2.51
C ASP A 61 -11.33 4.24 2.58
N PHE A 62 -10.72 4.36 3.77
CA PHE A 62 -9.47 5.10 3.92
C PHE A 62 -8.36 4.54 3.03
N ALA A 63 -8.21 3.21 2.98
CA ALA A 63 -7.17 2.57 2.18
C ALA A 63 -7.40 2.73 0.66
N ARG A 64 -8.66 2.65 0.21
CA ARG A 64 -9.05 2.86 -1.19
C ARG A 64 -8.83 4.31 -1.62
N ILE A 65 -9.20 5.28 -0.79
CA ILE A 65 -9.01 6.71 -1.10
C ILE A 65 -7.53 7.04 -1.17
N LEU A 66 -6.68 6.45 -0.31
CA LEU A 66 -5.24 6.69 -0.39
C LEU A 66 -4.66 6.18 -1.71
N SER A 67 -5.04 4.95 -2.11
CA SER A 67 -4.62 4.39 -3.40
C SER A 67 -5.09 5.27 -4.57
N ALA A 68 -6.35 5.72 -4.55
CA ALA A 68 -6.88 6.63 -5.57
C ALA A 68 -6.11 7.96 -5.61
N PHE A 69 -5.75 8.51 -4.45
CA PHE A 69 -4.96 9.73 -4.35
C PHE A 69 -3.56 9.58 -4.95
N VAL A 70 -2.88 8.44 -4.70
CA VAL A 70 -1.57 8.14 -5.30
C VAL A 70 -1.68 8.05 -6.82
N ILE A 71 -2.71 7.37 -7.33
CA ILE A 71 -2.98 7.28 -8.78
C ILE A 71 -3.21 8.67 -9.38
N GLN A 72 -4.05 9.50 -8.74
CA GLN A 72 -4.32 10.86 -9.19
C GLN A 72 -3.04 11.71 -9.22
N CYS A 73 -2.20 11.63 -8.17
CA CYS A 73 -0.90 12.30 -8.15
C CYS A 73 -0.02 11.87 -9.32
N GLY A 74 0.00 10.57 -9.64
CA GLY A 74 0.77 10.05 -10.77
C GLY A 74 0.29 10.59 -12.11
N TYR A 75 -1.02 10.68 -12.31
CA TYR A 75 -1.61 11.30 -13.50
C TYR A 75 -1.25 12.78 -13.60
N ASP A 76 -1.49 13.55 -12.54
CA ASP A 76 -1.28 15.01 -12.53
C ASP A 76 0.20 15.40 -12.71
N MET A 77 1.11 14.59 -12.16
CA MET A 77 2.55 14.80 -12.29
C MET A 77 3.17 14.17 -13.54
N GLY A 78 2.40 13.43 -14.34
CA GLY A 78 2.89 12.75 -15.54
C GLY A 78 3.93 11.66 -15.22
N TRP A 79 3.72 10.89 -14.16
CA TRP A 79 4.63 9.79 -13.82
C TRP A 79 4.63 8.71 -14.91
N PRO A 80 5.80 8.22 -15.32
CA PRO A 80 5.90 7.24 -16.40
C PRO A 80 5.42 5.82 -16.01
N GLN A 81 5.32 5.53 -14.71
CA GLN A 81 4.84 4.26 -14.16
C GLN A 81 4.03 4.50 -12.88
N PRO A 82 3.06 3.63 -12.55
CA PRO A 82 2.41 3.63 -11.25
C PRO A 82 3.42 3.32 -10.15
N TRP A 83 3.14 3.78 -8.93
CA TRP A 83 3.92 3.37 -7.77
C TRP A 83 3.66 1.90 -7.43
N ALA A 84 4.65 1.21 -6.89
CA ALA A 84 4.48 -0.09 -6.23
C ALA A 84 3.72 0.11 -4.90
N PHE A 85 2.48 0.56 -4.99
CA PHE A 85 1.60 0.97 -3.91
C PHE A 85 0.20 0.38 -4.14
N GLY A 86 -0.50 -0.03 -3.09
CA GLY A 86 -1.88 -0.49 -3.23
C GLY A 86 -2.56 -0.72 -1.89
N VAL A 87 -3.53 -1.64 -1.88
CA VAL A 87 -4.36 -1.99 -0.72
C VAL A 87 -4.09 -3.43 -0.28
N VAL A 88 -4.15 -3.68 1.02
CA VAL A 88 -4.05 -5.00 1.63
C VAL A 88 -5.23 -5.22 2.57
N PHE A 89 -5.83 -6.40 2.50
CA PHE A 89 -6.95 -6.83 3.35
C PHE A 89 -6.57 -8.09 4.10
N GLY A 90 -6.73 -8.11 5.42
CA GLY A 90 -6.53 -9.36 6.16
C GLY A 90 -6.46 -9.19 7.66
N TYR A 91 -5.91 -10.20 8.33
CA TYR A 91 -5.73 -10.20 9.77
C TYR A 91 -4.36 -9.62 10.13
N PHE A 92 -4.38 -8.59 10.98
CA PHE A 92 -3.21 -7.86 11.44
C PHE A 92 -3.00 -8.16 12.93
N PRO A 93 -1.94 -8.90 13.32
CA PRO A 93 -1.71 -9.27 14.71
C PRO A 93 -1.55 -8.08 15.66
N ASP A 94 -0.97 -6.97 15.19
CA ASP A 94 -0.82 -5.73 15.95
C ASP A 94 -2.18 -5.10 16.32
N LEU A 95 -3.20 -5.31 15.48
CA LEU A 95 -4.56 -4.85 15.72
C LEU A 95 -5.46 -5.91 16.36
N LYS A 96 -5.01 -7.18 16.41
CA LYS A 96 -5.80 -8.34 16.83
C LYS A 96 -7.15 -8.43 16.08
N GLY A 97 -7.15 -8.13 14.79
CA GLY A 97 -8.39 -8.06 14.02
C GLY A 97 -8.18 -8.02 12.51
N HIS A 98 -9.30 -8.14 11.79
CA HIS A 98 -9.34 -7.87 10.37
C HIS A 98 -9.29 -6.36 10.12
N HIS A 99 -8.49 -5.96 9.14
CA HIS A 99 -8.31 -4.56 8.80
C HIS A 99 -7.94 -4.43 7.31
N ALA A 100 -8.08 -3.21 6.79
CA ALA A 100 -7.56 -2.82 5.51
C ALA A 100 -6.51 -1.72 5.71
N ARG A 101 -5.36 -1.87 5.05
CA ARG A 101 -4.29 -0.87 5.02
C ARG A 101 -3.82 -0.67 3.60
N ASN A 102 -2.96 0.31 3.41
CA ASN A 102 -2.14 0.36 2.23
C ASN A 102 -0.86 -0.43 2.42
N PHE A 103 -0.19 -0.68 1.32
CA PHE A 103 1.15 -1.24 1.33
C PHE A 103 1.97 -0.63 0.21
N CYS A 104 3.28 -0.57 0.39
CA CYS A 104 4.19 -0.02 -0.58
C CYS A 104 5.52 -0.77 -0.55
N TYR A 105 6.00 -1.21 -1.72
CA TYR A 105 7.35 -1.74 -1.86
C TYR A 105 8.32 -0.64 -2.24
N THR A 106 9.27 -0.34 -1.37
CA THR A 106 10.13 0.83 -1.49
C THR A 106 11.41 0.55 -2.28
N SER A 107 12.10 1.61 -2.71
CA SER A 107 13.42 1.52 -3.34
C SER A 107 14.46 0.84 -2.45
N ASP A 108 14.27 0.92 -1.13
CA ASP A 108 15.14 0.35 -0.10
C ASP A 108 14.89 -1.16 0.09
N LYS A 109 14.05 -1.77 -0.76
CA LYS A 109 13.64 -3.18 -0.72
C LYS A 109 12.81 -3.55 0.50
N GLU A 110 12.29 -2.55 1.20
CA GLU A 110 11.40 -2.71 2.34
C GLU A 110 9.94 -2.67 1.90
N LEU A 111 9.14 -3.54 2.52
CA LEU A 111 7.70 -3.51 2.44
C LEU A 111 7.17 -2.71 3.63
N ILE A 112 6.51 -1.59 3.35
CA ILE A 112 5.88 -0.75 4.38
C ILE A 112 4.36 -0.81 4.23
N LEU A 113 3.66 -0.57 5.34
CA LEU A 113 2.22 -0.58 5.46
C LEU A 113 1.76 0.81 5.94
N PRO A 114 1.46 1.74 5.03
CA PRO A 114 0.87 3.02 5.40
C PRO A 114 -0.52 2.84 6.03
N GLU A 115 -0.72 3.47 7.19
CA GLU A 115 -2.00 3.55 7.88
C GLU A 115 -2.63 4.95 7.66
N PRO A 116 -3.56 5.07 6.71
CA PRO A 116 -4.17 6.35 6.35
C PRO A 116 -4.98 7.00 7.49
N GLN A 117 -5.37 6.26 8.52
CA GLN A 117 -6.17 6.82 9.62
C GLN A 117 -5.35 7.62 10.64
N ASN A 118 -4.03 7.45 10.67
CA ASN A 118 -3.15 8.07 11.67
C ASN A 118 -1.76 8.48 11.15
N ASP A 119 -1.56 8.44 9.82
CA ASP A 119 -0.32 8.80 9.13
C ASP A 119 0.94 8.01 9.55
N ILE A 120 0.76 6.83 10.16
CA ILE A 120 1.87 5.97 10.57
C ILE A 120 2.29 5.06 9.41
N LEU A 121 3.60 4.97 9.20
CA LEU A 121 4.22 3.99 8.31
C LEU A 121 4.74 2.81 9.12
N TYR A 122 4.03 1.69 9.09
CA TYR A 122 4.50 0.46 9.73
C TYR A 122 5.46 -0.28 8.82
N LEU A 123 6.53 -0.87 9.38
CA LEU A 123 7.34 -1.84 8.65
C LEU A 123 6.62 -3.19 8.68
N HIS A 124 6.56 -3.87 7.54
CA HIS A 124 5.99 -5.21 7.50
C HIS A 124 6.82 -6.19 8.34
N SER A 125 6.17 -6.83 9.31
CA SER A 125 6.69 -7.96 10.07
C SER A 125 6.09 -9.29 9.58
N VAL A 126 6.85 -10.38 9.74
CA VAL A 126 6.63 -11.68 9.09
C VAL A 126 5.30 -12.37 9.46
N ASP A 127 4.62 -11.94 10.52
CA ASP A 127 3.49 -12.68 11.12
C ASP A 127 2.09 -12.27 10.64
N CYS A 128 1.98 -11.49 9.56
CA CYS A 128 0.68 -11.01 9.10
C CYS A 128 0.02 -11.98 8.09
N SER A 129 -1.29 -12.23 8.23
CA SER A 129 -2.04 -13.10 7.32
C SER A 129 -3.08 -12.29 6.53
N TYR A 130 -2.72 -11.89 5.31
CA TYR A 130 -3.56 -11.01 4.48
C TYR A 130 -3.52 -11.36 2.98
N SER A 131 -4.34 -10.67 2.18
CA SER A 131 -4.32 -10.68 0.71
C SER A 131 -3.98 -9.28 0.22
N VAL A 132 -3.26 -9.20 -0.91
CA VAL A 132 -2.62 -7.99 -1.40
C VAL A 132 -3.15 -7.63 -2.79
N LEU A 133 -3.48 -6.37 -3.00
CA LEU A 133 -3.98 -5.83 -4.26
C LEU A 133 -3.20 -4.55 -4.61
N PHE A 134 -2.32 -4.62 -5.61
CA PHE A 134 -1.83 -3.41 -6.29
C PHE A 134 -2.83 -3.02 -7.37
N CYS A 135 -3.14 -1.75 -7.45
CA CYS A 135 -3.96 -1.15 -8.51
C CYS A 135 -3.21 0.05 -9.08
#